data_AF-A0A9W7ETY7-F1
#
_entry.id   AF-A0A9W7ETY7-F1
#
_cell.length_a   1.000
_cell.length_b   1.000
_cell.length_c   1.000
_cell.angle_alpha   90.00
_cell.angle_beta   90.00
_cell.angle_gamma   90.00
#
_symmetry.space_group_name_H-M   'P 1'
#
loop_
_entity.id
_entity.type
_entity.pdbx_description
1 polymer ?
#
loop_
_entity_poly.entity_id
_entity_poly.type
_entity_poly.pdbx_seq_one_letter_code
_entity_poly.pdbx_strand_id
1 'polypeptide(L)'
;MENVYKILVAITILVDSNFLSPTSGKTTEKDISVITSIIEDLGPQYHEIIYRHAKEVNDAKFSTEFWKGLTKKEASRIDYKEMKVEGVVVGVASVLVELESYKGGKEEEVEVDCLIIGSCVINGEEVVRELEVVEGKNKEVSEKVREWLDSGGGLLQTRRKEGDDLIWRQENAKGSRKVLMPELEKIFKD
;
A
#
# COMPACT_ATOMS: atom_id res chain seq x y z
N MET A 1 -11.74 -24.02 -19.05
CA MET A 1 -10.59 -23.51 -18.26
C MET A 1 -10.02 -22.22 -18.85
N GLU A 2 -9.82 -22.13 -20.17
CA GLU A 2 -9.29 -20.92 -20.82
C GLU A 2 -10.06 -19.62 -20.50
N ASN A 3 -11.40 -19.65 -20.57
CA ASN A 3 -12.22 -18.48 -20.25
C ASN A 3 -12.08 -18.01 -18.79
N VAL A 4 -11.84 -18.94 -17.85
CA VAL A 4 -11.63 -18.59 -16.44
C VAL A 4 -10.32 -17.84 -16.27
N TYR A 5 -9.26 -18.25 -16.96
CA TYR A 5 -7.98 -17.53 -16.92
C TYR A 5 -8.10 -16.11 -17.50
N LYS A 6 -8.80 -15.95 -18.62
CA LYS A 6 -9.05 -14.63 -19.22
C LYS A 6 -9.81 -13.71 -18.26
N ILE A 7 -10.86 -14.23 -17.60
CA ILE A 7 -11.61 -13.50 -16.57
C ILE A 7 -10.71 -13.09 -15.40
N LEU A 8 -9.88 -14.00 -14.88
CA LEU A 8 -8.97 -13.71 -13.76
C LEU A 8 -7.90 -12.66 -14.11
N VAL A 9 -7.33 -12.74 -15.32
CA VAL A 9 -6.40 -11.72 -15.82
C VAL A 9 -7.09 -10.37 -15.92
N ALA A 10 -8.30 -10.32 -16.49
CA ALA A 10 -9.04 -9.07 -16.63
C ALA A 10 -9.38 -8.45 -15.26
N ILE A 11 -9.85 -9.24 -14.30
CA ILE A 11 -10.11 -8.77 -12.93
C ILE A 11 -8.84 -8.22 -12.29
N THR A 12 -7.71 -8.92 -12.44
CA THR A 12 -6.42 -8.50 -11.85
C THR A 12 -5.97 -7.16 -12.40
N ILE A 13 -6.04 -6.98 -13.73
CA ILE A 13 -5.67 -5.72 -14.39
C ILE A 13 -6.60 -4.59 -13.95
N LEU A 14 -7.91 -4.82 -13.91
CA LEU A 14 -8.87 -3.81 -13.46
C LEU A 14 -8.60 -3.39 -12.00
N VAL A 15 -8.33 -4.32 -11.11
CA VAL A 15 -8.05 -3.99 -9.69
C VAL A 15 -6.73 -3.23 -9.53
N ASP A 16 -5.66 -3.59 -10.25
CA ASP A 16 -4.36 -2.91 -10.11
C ASP A 16 -4.36 -1.51 -10.76
N SER A 17 -5.03 -1.37 -11.91
CA SER A 17 -5.15 -0.11 -12.67
C SER A 17 -6.24 0.85 -12.15
N ASN A 18 -6.94 0.48 -11.07
CA ASN A 18 -8.13 1.20 -10.60
C ASN A 18 -9.18 1.38 -11.71
N PHE A 19 -9.64 0.26 -12.26
CA PHE A 19 -10.65 0.16 -13.33
C PHE A 19 -10.28 0.96 -14.59
N LEU A 20 -9.00 0.91 -14.97
CA LEU A 20 -8.45 1.68 -16.09
C LEU A 20 -8.67 3.20 -15.95
N SER A 21 -8.81 3.70 -14.72
CA SER A 21 -9.02 5.13 -14.48
C SER A 21 -7.87 5.95 -15.06
N PRO A 22 -8.15 6.98 -15.88
CA PRO A 22 -7.12 7.82 -16.48
C PRO A 22 -6.44 8.74 -15.45
N THR A 23 -7.06 8.97 -14.30
CA THR A 23 -6.55 9.85 -13.24
C THR A 23 -5.75 9.10 -12.19
N SER A 24 -5.77 7.76 -12.17
CA SER A 24 -5.05 6.95 -11.18
C SER A 24 -3.53 6.99 -11.34
N GLY A 25 -3.04 7.33 -12.54
CA GLY A 25 -1.62 7.22 -12.90
C GLY A 25 -1.07 5.79 -12.95
N LYS A 26 -1.95 4.77 -12.92
CA LYS A 26 -1.57 3.35 -12.93
C LYS A 26 -1.90 2.64 -14.25
N THR A 27 -2.85 3.17 -15.00
CA THR A 27 -3.31 2.58 -16.27
C THR A 27 -2.29 2.80 -17.39
N THR A 28 -1.99 1.75 -18.14
CA THR A 28 -1.17 1.80 -19.35
C THR A 28 -1.98 1.45 -20.60
N GLU A 29 -1.49 1.83 -21.79
CA GLU A 29 -2.10 1.42 -23.07
C GLU A 29 -2.16 -0.10 -23.22
N LYS A 30 -1.20 -0.83 -22.63
CA LYS A 30 -1.18 -2.29 -22.62
C LYS A 30 -2.34 -2.86 -21.80
N ASP A 31 -2.64 -2.27 -20.64
CA ASP A 31 -3.77 -2.70 -19.81
C ASP A 31 -5.10 -2.57 -20.57
N ILE A 32 -5.30 -1.42 -21.22
CA ILE A 32 -6.46 -1.15 -22.06
C ILE A 32 -6.54 -2.17 -23.20
N SER A 33 -5.45 -2.37 -23.93
CA SER A 33 -5.40 -3.30 -25.06
C SER A 33 -5.72 -4.75 -24.66
N VAL A 34 -5.18 -5.22 -23.53
CA VAL A 34 -5.44 -6.58 -23.04
C VAL A 34 -6.89 -6.75 -22.60
N ILE A 35 -7.45 -5.78 -21.86
CA ILE A 35 -8.85 -5.83 -21.45
C ILE A 35 -9.77 -5.84 -22.67
N THR A 36 -9.57 -4.94 -23.62
CA THR A 36 -10.36 -4.89 -24.87
C THR A 36 -10.32 -6.22 -25.59
N SER A 37 -9.12 -6.80 -25.80
CA SER A 37 -8.97 -8.09 -26.48
C SER A 37 -9.67 -9.24 -25.74
N ILE A 38 -9.62 -9.26 -24.40
CA ILE A 38 -10.30 -10.28 -23.60
C ILE A 38 -11.83 -10.16 -23.74
N ILE A 39 -12.37 -8.93 -23.70
CA ILE A 39 -13.82 -8.72 -23.84
C ILE A 39 -14.30 -9.06 -25.26
N GLU A 40 -13.54 -8.72 -26.29
CA GLU A 40 -13.86 -9.07 -27.68
C GLU A 40 -13.88 -10.59 -27.90
N ASP A 41 -12.92 -11.30 -27.33
CA ASP A 41 -12.80 -12.76 -27.46
C ASP A 41 -13.87 -13.53 -26.67
N LEU A 42 -14.18 -13.09 -25.44
CA LEU A 42 -15.23 -13.73 -24.61
C LEU A 42 -16.65 -13.33 -25.03
N GLY A 43 -16.81 -12.14 -25.58
CA GLY A 43 -18.08 -11.52 -25.92
C GLY A 43 -18.57 -10.50 -24.88
N PRO A 44 -19.42 -9.54 -25.29
CA PRO A 44 -19.80 -8.38 -24.49
C PRO A 44 -20.54 -8.71 -23.18
N GLN A 45 -21.22 -9.87 -23.11
CA GLN A 45 -21.90 -10.32 -21.89
C GLN A 45 -20.94 -10.57 -20.72
N TYR A 46 -19.65 -10.81 -20.99
CA TYR A 46 -18.65 -11.00 -19.95
C TYR A 46 -18.14 -9.68 -19.37
N HIS A 47 -18.39 -8.55 -20.04
CA HIS A 47 -17.98 -7.23 -19.54
C HIS A 47 -18.60 -6.95 -18.17
N GLU A 48 -19.91 -7.12 -18.03
CA GLU A 48 -20.60 -6.90 -16.76
C GLU A 48 -20.14 -7.89 -15.67
N ILE A 49 -19.93 -9.16 -16.05
CA ILE A 49 -19.46 -10.22 -15.13
C ILE A 49 -18.07 -9.88 -14.59
N ILE A 50 -17.13 -9.54 -15.47
CA ILE A 50 -15.76 -9.17 -15.12
C ILE A 50 -15.77 -7.93 -14.24
N TYR A 51 -16.51 -6.89 -14.62
CA TYR A 51 -16.56 -5.63 -13.88
C TYR A 51 -17.14 -5.82 -12.48
N ARG A 52 -18.25 -6.57 -12.35
CA ARG A 52 -18.87 -6.88 -11.05
C ARG A 52 -17.89 -7.61 -10.13
N HIS A 53 -17.25 -8.67 -10.61
CA HIS A 53 -16.30 -9.42 -9.78
C HIS A 53 -15.03 -8.64 -9.48
N ALA A 54 -14.54 -7.80 -10.41
CA ALA A 54 -13.45 -6.87 -10.13
C ALA A 54 -13.82 -5.87 -9.02
N LYS A 55 -15.07 -5.38 -9.01
CA LYS A 55 -15.58 -4.54 -7.93
C LYS A 55 -15.62 -5.29 -6.60
N GLU A 56 -16.16 -6.50 -6.55
CA GLU A 56 -16.20 -7.32 -5.33
C GLU A 56 -14.78 -7.57 -4.76
N VAL A 57 -13.81 -7.88 -5.63
CA VAL A 57 -12.41 -8.04 -5.22
C VAL A 57 -11.81 -6.74 -4.72
N ASN A 58 -12.09 -5.61 -5.37
CA ASN A 58 -11.61 -4.30 -4.93
C ASN A 58 -12.22 -3.90 -3.58
N ASP A 59 -13.53 -4.09 -3.41
CA ASP A 59 -14.24 -3.79 -2.16
C ASP A 59 -13.70 -4.67 -1.01
N ALA A 60 -13.41 -5.95 -1.27
CA ALA A 60 -12.76 -6.82 -0.29
C ALA A 60 -11.34 -6.34 0.05
N LYS A 61 -10.55 -5.93 -0.96
CA LYS A 61 -9.18 -5.41 -0.81
C LYS A 61 -9.14 -4.15 0.07
N PHE A 62 -10.12 -3.26 -0.03
CA PHE A 62 -10.24 -2.03 0.76
C PHE A 62 -11.20 -2.17 1.95
N SER A 63 -11.55 -3.39 2.36
CA SER A 63 -12.48 -3.61 3.47
C SER A 63 -11.91 -3.10 4.79
N THR A 64 -12.51 -2.02 5.31
CA THR A 64 -12.16 -1.45 6.61
C THR A 64 -12.28 -2.46 7.75
N GLU A 65 -13.33 -3.30 7.73
CA GLU A 65 -13.54 -4.34 8.76
C GLU A 65 -12.43 -5.38 8.73
N PHE A 66 -12.04 -5.83 7.52
CA PHE A 66 -10.93 -6.76 7.34
C PHE A 66 -9.64 -6.19 7.93
N TRP A 67 -9.23 -4.98 7.50
CA TRP A 67 -7.97 -4.38 7.97
C TRP A 67 -7.98 -4.06 9.46
N LYS A 68 -9.10 -3.58 10.02
CA LYS A 68 -9.24 -3.32 11.46
C LYS A 68 -9.19 -4.59 12.31
N GLY A 69 -9.55 -5.74 11.73
CA GLY A 69 -9.48 -7.03 12.39
C GLY A 69 -8.06 -7.60 12.53
N LEU A 70 -7.07 -7.01 11.84
CA LEU A 70 -5.69 -7.51 11.83
C LEU A 70 -4.80 -6.82 12.86
N THR A 71 -3.88 -7.58 13.43
CA THR A 71 -2.72 -7.05 14.15
C THR A 71 -1.69 -6.44 13.20
N LYS A 72 -0.78 -5.59 13.73
CA LYS A 72 0.34 -5.01 12.97
C LYS A 72 1.20 -6.09 12.27
N LYS A 73 1.37 -7.25 12.91
CA LYS A 73 2.10 -8.40 12.37
C LYS A 73 1.35 -9.18 11.29
N GLU A 74 0.03 -9.31 11.41
CA GLU A 74 -0.76 -9.97 10.36
C GLU A 74 -0.83 -9.11 9.11
N ALA A 75 -1.05 -7.80 9.26
CA ALA A 75 -1.03 -6.88 8.12
C ALA A 75 0.34 -6.84 7.43
N SER A 76 1.43 -6.90 8.21
CA SER A 76 2.79 -7.00 7.66
C SER A 76 3.09 -8.34 6.99
N ARG A 77 2.17 -9.30 6.95
CA ARG A 77 2.32 -10.52 6.13
C ARG A 77 1.57 -10.45 4.80
N ILE A 78 0.64 -9.51 4.65
CA ILE A 78 -0.22 -9.41 3.46
C ILE A 78 0.52 -8.65 2.34
N ASP A 79 0.94 -7.42 2.63
CA ASP A 79 1.66 -6.59 1.68
C ASP A 79 2.90 -5.98 2.32
N TYR A 80 3.98 -6.75 2.31
CA TYR A 80 5.23 -6.40 2.97
C TYR A 80 6.45 -6.56 2.08
N LYS A 81 7.41 -5.66 2.27
CA LYS A 81 8.75 -5.79 1.72
C LYS A 81 9.77 -5.42 2.78
N GLU A 82 10.87 -6.14 2.73
CA GLU A 82 12.06 -5.87 3.52
C GLU A 82 13.12 -5.23 2.63
N MET A 83 13.87 -4.28 3.20
CA MET A 83 15.14 -3.81 2.64
C MET A 83 16.26 -4.07 3.65
N LYS A 84 17.42 -4.43 3.12
CA LYS A 84 18.63 -4.62 3.91
C LYS A 84 19.76 -3.75 3.37
N VAL A 85 20.24 -2.84 4.19
CA VAL A 85 21.29 -1.87 3.84
C VAL A 85 22.29 -1.79 5.00
N GLU A 86 23.56 -2.04 4.71
CA GLU A 86 24.66 -1.98 5.70
C GLU A 86 24.42 -2.77 7.00
N GLY A 87 23.68 -3.87 6.91
CA GLY A 87 23.34 -4.72 8.06
C GLY A 87 22.07 -4.31 8.80
N VAL A 88 21.50 -3.14 8.49
CA VAL A 88 20.18 -2.69 8.96
C VAL A 88 19.08 -3.33 8.13
N VAL A 89 18.03 -3.80 8.79
CA VAL A 89 16.85 -4.43 8.19
C VAL A 89 15.61 -3.58 8.48
N VAL A 90 15.04 -2.96 7.43
CA VAL A 90 13.81 -2.16 7.55
C VAL A 90 12.67 -2.84 6.79
N GLY A 91 11.57 -3.07 7.50
CA GLY A 91 10.33 -3.58 6.93
C GLY A 91 9.38 -2.45 6.54
N VAL A 92 8.69 -2.58 5.40
CA VAL A 92 7.59 -1.69 5.00
C VAL A 92 6.36 -2.51 4.67
N ALA A 93 5.37 -2.44 5.56
CA ALA A 93 4.04 -3.00 5.36
C ALA A 93 3.10 -1.95 4.75
N SER A 94 2.13 -2.40 3.95
CA SER A 94 1.09 -1.53 3.38
C SER A 94 -0.29 -1.99 3.82
N VAL A 95 -1.07 -1.05 4.37
CA VAL A 95 -2.47 -1.25 4.76
C VAL A 95 -3.37 -0.34 3.93
N LEU A 96 -4.62 -0.75 3.72
CA LEU A 96 -5.58 -0.02 2.89
C LEU A 96 -6.72 0.57 3.73
N VAL A 97 -6.36 1.13 4.88
CA VAL A 97 -7.23 1.80 5.85
C VAL A 97 -6.45 2.95 6.49
N GLU A 98 -7.13 4.00 6.95
CA GLU A 98 -6.49 5.12 7.67
C GLU A 98 -5.83 4.62 8.96
N LEU A 99 -4.65 5.15 9.29
CA LEU A 99 -3.87 4.65 10.42
C LEU A 99 -4.56 4.91 11.76
N GLU A 100 -5.29 6.02 11.90
CA GLU A 100 -6.10 6.30 13.10
C GLU A 100 -7.16 5.21 13.36
N SER A 101 -7.75 4.71 12.27
CA SER A 101 -8.71 3.62 12.28
C SER A 101 -8.03 2.26 12.51
N TYR A 102 -6.75 2.14 12.14
CA TYR A 102 -5.94 0.95 12.26
C TYR A 102 -5.21 0.92 13.61
N LYS A 103 -5.97 0.63 14.68
CA LYS A 103 -5.42 0.52 16.04
C LYS A 103 -4.63 -0.77 16.29
N GLY A 104 -4.02 -1.34 15.24
CA GLY A 104 -3.56 -2.73 15.13
C GLY A 104 -3.20 -3.33 16.47
N GLY A 105 -3.87 -4.43 16.84
CA GLY A 105 -3.85 -4.99 18.19
C GLY A 105 -2.45 -5.08 18.82
N LYS A 106 -2.41 -5.02 20.16
CA LYS A 106 -1.22 -4.93 21.05
C LYS A 106 0.13 -5.24 20.40
N GLU A 107 1.08 -4.33 20.60
CA GLU A 107 2.49 -4.43 20.21
C GLU A 107 3.02 -5.87 20.30
N GLU A 108 3.25 -6.48 19.15
CA GLU A 108 4.08 -7.67 19.04
C GLU A 108 5.46 -7.24 18.58
N GLU A 109 6.50 -7.85 19.16
CA GLU A 109 7.88 -7.66 18.72
C GLU A 109 7.99 -7.94 17.21
N VAL A 110 8.45 -6.96 16.45
CA VAL A 110 8.70 -7.10 15.02
C VAL A 110 10.11 -7.65 14.82
N GLU A 111 10.29 -8.51 13.82
CA GLU A 111 11.56 -9.22 13.61
C GLU A 111 12.66 -8.38 12.91
N VAL A 112 12.35 -7.12 12.59
CA VAL A 112 13.21 -6.17 11.87
C VAL A 112 13.73 -5.07 12.79
N ASP A 113 14.75 -4.33 12.35
CA ASP A 113 15.32 -3.21 13.11
C ASP A 113 14.35 -2.03 13.21
N CYS A 114 13.54 -1.83 12.18
CA CYS A 114 12.44 -0.85 12.15
C CYS A 114 11.33 -1.34 11.23
N LEU A 115 10.07 -1.17 11.63
CA LEU A 115 8.92 -1.43 10.77
C LEU A 115 8.17 -0.12 10.47
N ILE A 116 7.89 0.12 9.20
CA ILE A 116 7.04 1.22 8.76
C ILE A 116 5.70 0.63 8.28
N ILE A 117 4.60 1.12 8.85
CA ILE A 117 3.26 0.84 8.34
C ILE A 117 2.85 2.01 7.45
N GLY A 118 2.68 1.77 6.16
CA GLY A 118 2.15 2.74 5.23
C GLY A 118 0.67 2.51 4.94
N SER A 119 -0.19 3.50 5.13
CA SER A 119 -1.58 3.46 4.68
C SER A 119 -1.74 4.04 3.27
N CYS A 120 -2.77 3.57 2.57
CA CYS A 120 -3.25 4.19 1.35
C CYS A 120 -4.77 4.10 1.31
N VAL A 121 -5.45 5.23 1.38
CA VAL A 121 -6.91 5.33 1.30
C VAL A 121 -7.28 6.16 0.08
N ILE A 122 -8.34 5.75 -0.59
CA ILE A 122 -8.87 6.41 -1.78
C ILE A 122 -10.26 6.95 -1.41
N ASN A 123 -10.37 8.26 -1.25
CA ASN A 123 -11.61 8.96 -0.91
C ASN A 123 -12.10 9.75 -2.13
N GLY A 124 -12.84 9.08 -3.01
CA GLY A 124 -13.20 9.64 -4.31
C GLY A 124 -11.97 9.78 -5.20
N GLU A 125 -11.60 11.02 -5.54
CA GLU A 125 -10.39 11.32 -6.33
C GLU A 125 -9.15 11.60 -5.46
N GLU A 126 -9.32 11.80 -4.15
CA GLU A 126 -8.22 12.06 -3.23
C GLU A 126 -7.55 10.74 -2.81
N VAL A 127 -6.23 10.69 -2.93
CA VAL A 127 -5.41 9.59 -2.40
C VAL A 127 -4.69 10.10 -1.16
N VAL A 128 -5.05 9.56 -0.01
CA VAL A 128 -4.41 9.85 1.27
C VAL A 128 -3.41 8.75 1.57
N ARG A 129 -2.18 9.13 1.92
CA ARG A 129 -1.15 8.20 2.39
C ARG A 129 -0.59 8.68 3.70
N GLU A 130 -0.40 7.75 4.61
CA GLU A 130 0.15 8.03 5.92
C GLU A 130 1.20 6.98 6.26
N LEU A 131 2.14 7.35 7.11
CA LEU A 131 3.20 6.48 7.59
C LEU A 131 3.17 6.49 9.12
N GLU A 132 3.41 5.33 9.70
CA GLU A 132 3.68 5.15 11.13
C GLU A 132 4.96 4.33 11.28
N VAL A 133 5.81 4.73 12.22
CA VAL A 133 7.04 4.00 12.57
C VAL A 133 6.81 3.19 13.83
N VAL A 134 6.75 1.87 13.65
CA VAL A 134 6.71 0.89 14.73
C VAL A 134 8.14 0.57 15.15
N GLU A 135 8.41 0.70 16.45
CA GLU A 135 9.72 0.41 17.01
C GLU A 135 10.09 -1.06 16.78
N GLY A 136 11.27 -1.29 16.19
CA GLY A 136 11.80 -2.62 15.95
C GLY A 136 12.86 -3.04 16.96
N LYS A 137 13.65 -4.05 16.59
CA LYS A 137 14.76 -4.59 17.40
C LYS A 137 15.85 -3.55 17.69
N ASN A 138 15.98 -2.55 16.83
CA ASN A 138 16.97 -1.50 16.96
C ASN A 138 16.28 -0.14 17.09
N LYS A 139 16.23 0.35 18.33
CA LYS A 139 15.60 1.63 18.65
C LYS A 139 16.28 2.81 17.94
N GLU A 140 17.60 2.80 17.79
CA GLU A 140 18.35 3.87 17.12
C GLU A 140 17.98 3.96 15.63
N VAL A 141 17.79 2.81 14.98
CA VAL A 141 17.30 2.76 13.59
C VAL A 141 15.89 3.35 13.49
N SER A 142 15.00 2.97 14.42
CA SER A 142 13.63 3.49 14.45
C SER A 142 13.60 5.01 14.68
N GLU A 143 14.43 5.53 15.58
CA GLU A 143 14.59 6.97 15.83
C GLU A 143 15.16 7.70 14.60
N LYS A 144 16.21 7.16 13.96
CA LYS A 144 16.78 7.72 12.71
C LYS A 144 15.73 7.84 11.60
N VAL A 145 14.84 6.85 11.45
CA VAL A 145 13.71 6.91 10.50
C VAL A 145 12.72 8.01 10.88
N ARG A 146 12.36 8.15 12.16
CA ARG A 146 11.45 9.21 12.63
C ARG A 146 12.01 10.61 12.37
N GLU A 147 13.29 10.81 12.67
CA GLU A 147 13.98 12.09 12.40
C GLU A 147 14.01 12.43 10.91
N TRP A 148 14.25 11.43 10.06
CA TRP A 148 14.18 11.61 8.61
C TRP A 148 12.77 11.95 8.11
N LEU A 149 11.73 11.32 8.66
CA LEU A 149 10.34 11.69 8.32
C LEU A 149 10.02 13.11 8.79
N ASP A 150 10.49 13.51 9.97
CA ASP A 150 10.37 14.87 10.51
C ASP A 150 11.08 15.93 9.64
N SER A 151 12.18 15.57 8.98
CA SER A 151 12.83 16.44 7.99
C SER A 151 12.14 16.47 6.62
N GLY A 152 10.96 15.87 6.49
CA GLY A 152 10.15 15.82 5.27
C GLY A 152 10.33 14.55 4.42
N GLY A 153 11.20 13.62 4.84
CA GLY A 153 11.28 12.25 4.31
C GLY A 153 11.44 12.14 2.78
N GLY A 154 12.04 13.14 2.14
CA GLY A 154 12.12 13.24 0.67
C GLY A 154 10.77 13.32 -0.07
N LEU A 155 9.65 13.36 0.65
CA LEU A 155 8.30 13.18 0.09
C LEU A 155 7.28 14.24 0.53
N LEU A 156 7.72 15.24 1.31
CA LEU A 156 6.89 16.29 1.93
C LEU A 156 5.82 15.70 2.83
N GLN A 157 6.01 15.85 4.14
CA GLN A 157 5.17 15.19 5.13
C GLN A 157 4.73 16.16 6.21
N THR A 158 3.48 16.05 6.63
CA THR A 158 2.96 16.73 7.81
C THR A 158 2.76 15.72 8.93
N ARG A 159 3.40 15.98 10.06
CA ARG A 159 3.27 15.14 11.25
C ARG A 159 2.03 15.52 12.04
N ARG A 160 1.29 14.51 12.49
CA ARG A 160 0.29 14.61 13.54
C ARG A 160 0.55 13.57 14.63
N LYS A 161 0.03 13.82 15.82
CA LYS A 161 0.08 12.89 16.95
C LYS A 161 -1.34 12.37 17.19
N GLU A 162 -1.51 11.05 17.22
CA GLU A 162 -2.79 10.38 17.51
C GLU A 162 -2.60 9.45 18.71
N GLY A 163 -3.05 9.87 19.90
CA GLY A 163 -2.72 9.16 21.13
C GLY A 163 -1.21 9.16 21.40
N ASP A 164 -0.62 7.97 21.53
CA ASP A 164 0.84 7.79 21.69
C ASP A 164 1.56 7.61 20.34
N ASP A 165 0.81 7.40 19.25
CA ASP A 165 1.36 7.13 17.94
C ASP A 165 1.69 8.43 17.18
N LEU A 166 2.76 8.35 16.40
CA LEU A 166 3.19 9.42 15.51
C LEU A 166 2.86 9.02 14.08
N ILE A 167 2.08 9.87 13.40
CA ILE A 167 1.63 9.63 12.04
C ILE A 167 2.12 10.76 11.15
N TRP A 168 2.74 10.40 10.03
CA TRP A 168 3.18 11.34 9.00
C TRP A 168 2.29 11.19 7.78
N ARG A 169 1.52 12.22 7.45
CA ARG A 169 0.72 12.29 6.22
C ARG A 169 1.62 12.72 5.08
N GLN A 170 1.66 11.95 4.00
CA GLN A 170 2.43 12.29 2.80
C GLN A 170 1.62 13.24 1.92
N GLU A 171 2.18 14.41 1.61
CA GLU A 171 1.57 15.35 0.65
C GLU A 171 1.70 14.85 -0.79
N ASN A 172 2.74 14.07 -1.07
CA ASN A 172 2.90 13.38 -2.34
C ASN A 172 2.02 12.12 -2.41
N ALA A 173 0.86 12.23 -3.04
CA ALA A 173 -0.05 11.09 -3.32
C ALA A 173 0.62 9.93 -4.10
N LYS A 174 1.74 10.17 -4.79
CA LYS A 174 2.54 9.14 -5.49
C LYS A 174 3.58 8.45 -4.61
N GLY A 175 3.71 8.85 -3.34
CA GLY A 175 4.66 8.33 -2.33
C GLY A 175 4.42 6.88 -1.89
N SER A 176 4.10 5.97 -2.82
CA SER A 176 3.95 4.54 -2.55
C SER A 176 5.23 3.93 -1.99
N ARG A 177 5.14 2.69 -1.47
CA ARG A 177 6.32 1.91 -1.03
C ARG A 177 7.44 1.85 -2.07
N LYS A 178 7.12 1.81 -3.37
CA LYS A 178 8.12 1.81 -4.46
C LYS A 178 8.94 3.10 -4.54
N VAL A 179 8.38 4.21 -4.08
CA VAL A 179 9.04 5.52 -4.00
C VAL A 179 9.71 5.71 -2.63
N LEU A 180 9.05 5.25 -1.56
CA LEU A 180 9.54 5.35 -0.19
C LEU A 180 10.83 4.54 0.04
N MET A 181 10.89 3.29 -0.43
CA MET A 181 12.02 2.40 -0.15
C MET A 181 13.37 2.94 -0.68
N PRO A 182 13.49 3.41 -1.94
CA PRO A 182 14.74 4.01 -2.42
C PRO A 182 15.20 5.23 -1.63
N GLU A 183 14.28 6.05 -1.10
CA GLU A 183 14.65 7.20 -0.26
C GLU A 183 15.12 6.75 1.12
N LEU A 184 14.47 5.73 1.71
CA LEU A 184 14.93 5.09 2.95
C LEU A 184 16.30 4.45 2.79
N GLU A 185 16.63 3.88 1.63
CA GLU A 185 17.97 3.32 1.42
C GLU A 185 19.07 4.37 1.51
N LYS A 186 18.81 5.63 1.13
CA LYS A 186 19.82 6.69 1.15
C LYS A 186 20.25 7.02 2.57
N ILE A 187 19.30 7.07 3.52
CA ILE A 187 19.62 7.43 4.91
C ILE A 187 20.50 6.42 5.63
N PHE A 188 20.62 5.19 5.12
CA PHE A 188 21.48 4.15 5.67
C PHE A 188 22.76 3.92 4.86
N LYS A 189 22.96 4.67 3.77
CA LYS A 189 24.20 4.66 2.97
C LYS A 189 25.07 5.91 3.24
N ASP A 190 24.49 6.92 3.88
CA ASP A 190 25.14 8.14 4.36
C ASP A 190 25.60 7.97 5.82
#